data_AF-A0A927GKJ5-F1
#
_entry.id   AF-A0A927GKJ5-F1
#
_cell.length_a   1.000
_cell.length_b   1.000
_cell.length_c   1.000
_cell.angle_alpha   90.00
_cell.angle_beta   90.00
_cell.angle_gamma   90.00
#
_symmetry.space_group_name_H-M   'P 1'
#
loop_
_entity.id
_entity.type
_entity.pdbx_description
1 polymer ?
#
loop_
_entity_poly.entity_id
_entity_poly.type
_entity_poly.pdbx_seq_one_letter_code
_entity_poly.pdbx_strand_id
1 'polypeptide(L)'
;MLLGIIPLVMVGLYMGWNWRRTGYLHFSSIAEINLLHYNAAGVVRQVSGPAAEEKWVAAVLREANAQGNFAARQQVIQARAGALLWAHPWLYVRQHVQGMIALFLDPGRFDLSQFLGLASPAGGGFLAQTRSGGLLRALGSLPLGLMAVLTVLLLANALRLGLAVRGFLLLGQGSSVPRYGRWIAGGLLLYVALLTGPLGAARFLVPVWPLLLGLALAGLPRRDVLNVRCEEDGANG
;
A
#
# COMPACT_ATOMS: atom_id res chain seq x y z
N MET A 1 24.64 14.35 12.67
CA MET A 1 23.36 15.02 12.32
C MET A 1 23.35 15.59 10.90
N LEU A 2 24.40 16.27 10.43
CA LEU A 2 24.46 16.90 9.09
C LEU A 2 24.24 15.93 7.90
N LEU A 3 24.75 14.70 7.99
CA LEU A 3 24.58 13.69 6.92
C LEU A 3 23.12 13.30 6.67
N GLY A 4 22.27 13.36 7.69
CA GLY A 4 20.84 13.02 7.56
C GLY A 4 20.02 14.09 6.83
N ILE A 5 20.55 15.31 6.70
CA ILE A 5 19.88 16.43 6.02
C ILE A 5 20.17 16.40 4.51
N ILE A 6 21.26 15.76 4.09
CA ILE A 6 21.68 15.70 2.68
C ILE A 6 20.54 15.19 1.76
N PRO A 7 19.82 14.10 2.06
CA PRO A 7 18.72 13.65 1.20
C PRO A 7 17.61 14.70 1.05
N LEU A 8 17.27 15.41 2.14
CA LEU A 8 16.23 16.44 2.12
C LEU A 8 16.64 17.65 1.27
N VAL A 9 17.91 18.07 1.39
CA VAL A 9 18.48 19.15 0.55
C VAL A 9 18.45 18.74 -0.92
N MET A 10 18.85 17.50 -1.24
CA MET A 10 18.81 17.00 -2.62
C MET A 10 17.40 16.97 -3.19
N VAL A 11 16.40 16.55 -2.40
CA VAL A 11 14.99 16.61 -2.81
C VAL A 11 14.56 18.05 -3.07
N GLY A 12 14.90 18.99 -2.18
CA GLY A 12 14.58 20.41 -2.36
C GLY A 12 15.20 21.01 -3.62
N LEU A 13 16.49 20.74 -3.85
CA LEU A 13 17.21 21.18 -5.06
C LEU A 13 16.58 20.60 -6.33
N TYR A 14 16.22 19.32 -6.31
CA TYR A 14 15.57 18.66 -7.43
C TYR A 14 14.16 19.23 -7.72
N MET A 15 13.36 19.47 -6.68
CA MET A 15 12.05 20.13 -6.84
C MET A 15 12.20 21.56 -7.35
N GLY A 16 13.22 22.30 -6.92
CA GLY A 16 13.54 23.63 -7.45
C GLY A 16 13.96 23.60 -8.91
N TRP A 17 14.72 22.58 -9.32
CA TRP A 17 15.08 22.35 -10.73
C TRP A 17 13.85 22.06 -11.59
N ASN A 18 12.92 21.22 -11.10
CA ASN A 18 11.66 20.97 -11.78
C ASN A 18 10.81 22.24 -11.90
N TRP A 19 10.70 23.02 -10.82
CA TRP A 19 9.94 24.27 -10.83
C TRP A 19 10.42 25.23 -11.92
N ARG A 20 11.74 25.40 -12.08
CA ARG A 20 12.30 26.25 -13.14
C ARG A 20 11.96 25.78 -14.57
N ARG A 21 11.72 24.48 -14.76
CA ARG A 21 11.41 23.89 -16.07
C ARG A 21 9.92 23.81 -16.37
N THR A 22 9.11 23.53 -15.36
CA THR A 22 7.69 23.20 -15.54
C THR A 22 6.75 24.27 -15.00
N GLY A 23 7.25 25.25 -14.24
CA GLY A 23 6.45 26.22 -13.51
C GLY A 23 5.70 25.61 -12.32
N TYR A 24 6.00 24.36 -11.96
CA TYR A 24 5.28 23.61 -10.94
C TYR A 24 6.24 22.99 -9.93
N LEU A 25 6.00 23.20 -8.62
CA LEU A 25 6.86 22.67 -7.57
C LEU A 25 6.47 21.22 -7.26
N HIS A 26 7.23 20.28 -7.79
CA HIS A 26 6.96 18.86 -7.63
C HIS A 26 8.23 18.03 -7.72
N PHE A 27 8.23 16.86 -7.07
CA PHE A 27 9.26 15.84 -7.28
C PHE A 27 8.96 15.04 -8.56
N SER A 28 7.71 14.63 -8.74
CA SER A 28 7.26 13.88 -9.92
C SER A 28 5.75 14.09 -10.10
N SER A 29 5.27 13.98 -11.33
CA SER A 29 3.84 14.03 -11.69
C SER A 29 3.03 12.84 -11.14
N ILE A 30 3.69 11.87 -10.50
CA ILE A 30 3.02 10.68 -9.97
C ILE A 30 2.01 11.02 -8.87
N ALA A 31 2.21 12.13 -8.14
CA ALA A 31 1.27 12.59 -7.12
C ALA A 31 -0.09 12.95 -7.75
N GLU A 32 -0.09 13.73 -8.82
CA GLU A 32 -1.30 14.15 -9.54
C GLU A 32 -1.95 12.98 -10.30
N ILE A 33 -1.14 12.11 -10.89
CA ILE A 33 -1.63 10.86 -11.50
C ILE A 33 -2.35 10.02 -10.45
N ASN A 34 -1.75 9.87 -9.26
CA ASN A 34 -2.34 9.09 -8.18
C ASN A 34 -3.63 9.72 -7.65
N LEU A 35 -3.61 11.03 -7.48
CA LEU A 35 -4.75 11.82 -7.06
C LEU A 35 -5.94 11.66 -8.02
N LEU A 36 -5.70 11.72 -9.33
CA LEU A 36 -6.76 11.59 -10.33
C LEU A 36 -7.24 10.15 -10.46
N HIS A 37 -6.33 9.23 -10.81
CA HIS A 37 -6.67 7.88 -11.28
C HIS A 37 -7.01 6.90 -10.17
N TYR A 38 -6.58 7.14 -8.94
CA TYR A 38 -6.86 6.22 -7.83
C TYR A 38 -7.69 6.89 -6.74
N ASN A 39 -7.31 8.09 -6.30
CA ASN A 39 -8.02 8.74 -5.20
C ASN A 39 -9.40 9.22 -5.66
N ALA A 40 -9.45 10.14 -6.62
CA ALA A 40 -10.72 10.71 -7.08
C ALA A 40 -11.53 9.72 -7.94
N ALA A 41 -10.90 9.02 -8.90
CA ALA A 41 -11.59 8.02 -9.72
C ALA A 41 -12.24 6.93 -8.85
N GLY A 42 -11.55 6.47 -7.79
CA GLY A 42 -12.09 5.50 -6.84
C GLY A 42 -13.35 5.97 -6.12
N VAL A 43 -13.48 7.28 -5.86
CA VAL A 43 -14.70 7.88 -5.31
C VAL A 43 -15.80 7.91 -6.36
N VAL A 44 -15.52 8.40 -7.59
CA VAL A 44 -16.52 8.40 -8.68
C VAL A 44 -17.07 7.01 -8.93
N ARG A 45 -16.19 6.01 -8.98
CA ARG A 45 -16.56 4.61 -9.18
C ARG A 45 -17.53 4.12 -8.11
N GLN A 46 -17.30 4.48 -6.84
CA GLN A 46 -18.18 4.09 -5.74
C GLN A 46 -19.53 4.80 -5.77
N VAL A 47 -19.60 6.05 -6.25
CA VAL A 47 -20.84 6.83 -6.33
C VAL A 47 -21.66 6.46 -7.57
N SER A 48 -21.02 6.32 -8.72
CA SER A 48 -21.69 6.29 -10.03
C SER A 48 -21.28 5.12 -10.92
N GLY A 49 -20.39 4.25 -10.45
CA GLY A 49 -19.97 3.04 -11.15
C GLY A 49 -18.82 3.24 -12.17
N PRO A 50 -18.29 2.13 -12.72
CA PRO A 50 -17.09 2.12 -13.58
C PRO A 50 -17.21 2.96 -14.86
N ALA A 51 -18.38 2.93 -15.52
CA ALA A 51 -18.57 3.69 -16.75
C ALA A 51 -18.57 5.21 -16.50
N ALA A 52 -19.01 5.65 -15.32
CA ALA A 52 -18.97 7.06 -14.93
C ALA A 52 -17.55 7.49 -14.55
N GLU A 53 -16.79 6.62 -13.88
CA GLU A 53 -15.38 6.82 -13.58
C GLU A 53 -14.57 7.11 -14.84
N GLU A 54 -14.65 6.25 -15.85
CA GLU A 54 -13.91 6.40 -17.11
C GLU A 54 -14.25 7.72 -17.81
N LYS A 55 -15.55 8.04 -17.91
CA LYS A 55 -16.03 9.28 -18.50
C LYS A 55 -15.53 10.51 -17.74
N TRP A 56 -15.57 10.46 -16.41
CA TRP A 56 -15.13 11.56 -15.56
C TRP A 56 -13.62 11.79 -15.67
N VAL A 57 -12.80 10.74 -15.58
CA VAL A 57 -11.34 10.83 -15.73
C VAL A 57 -10.98 11.38 -17.12
N ALA A 58 -11.62 10.88 -18.18
CA ALA A 58 -11.38 11.37 -19.53
C ALA A 58 -11.79 12.85 -19.69
N ALA A 59 -12.88 13.28 -19.06
CA ALA A 59 -13.28 14.69 -19.07
C ALA A 59 -12.25 15.60 -18.39
N VAL A 60 -11.79 15.22 -17.19
CA VAL A 60 -10.76 15.98 -16.46
C VAL A 60 -9.46 16.04 -17.25
N LEU A 61 -9.03 14.92 -17.86
CA LEU A 61 -7.81 14.89 -18.68
C LEU A 61 -7.93 15.74 -19.94
N ARG A 62 -9.10 15.77 -20.61
CA ARG A 62 -9.32 16.67 -21.76
C ARG A 62 -9.20 18.13 -21.35
N GLU A 63 -9.82 18.53 -20.24
CA GLU A 63 -9.73 19.89 -19.70
C GLU A 63 -8.29 20.26 -19.31
N ALA A 64 -7.59 19.34 -18.66
CA ALA A 64 -6.21 19.54 -18.23
C ALA A 64 -5.24 19.61 -19.42
N ASN A 65 -5.43 18.78 -20.44
CA ASN A 65 -4.60 18.78 -21.65
C ASN A 65 -4.90 19.96 -22.60
N ALA A 66 -6.05 20.62 -22.44
CA ALA A 66 -6.34 21.88 -23.13
C ALA A 66 -5.54 23.07 -22.57
N GLN A 67 -4.88 22.91 -21.42
CA GLN A 67 -4.06 23.96 -20.83
C GLN A 67 -2.73 24.11 -21.59
N GLY A 68 -2.32 25.36 -21.81
CA GLY A 68 -1.12 25.68 -22.59
C GLY A 68 0.22 25.38 -21.91
N ASN A 69 0.23 24.98 -20.63
CA ASN A 69 1.46 24.65 -19.91
C ASN A 69 1.24 23.57 -18.85
N PHE A 70 2.35 22.98 -18.41
CA PHE A 70 2.37 21.88 -17.45
C PHE A 70 1.77 22.27 -16.09
N ALA A 71 2.11 23.44 -15.55
CA ALA A 71 1.62 23.88 -14.25
C ALA A 71 0.09 24.03 -14.23
N ALA A 72 -0.47 24.69 -15.24
CA ALA A 72 -1.92 24.85 -15.40
C ALA A 72 -2.63 23.50 -15.54
N ARG A 73 -2.05 22.56 -16.31
CA ARG A 73 -2.54 21.18 -16.40
C ARG A 73 -2.61 20.51 -15.02
N GLN A 74 -1.55 20.61 -14.20
CA GLN A 74 -1.55 20.01 -12.86
C GLN A 74 -2.55 20.68 -11.92
N GLN A 75 -2.69 22.00 -11.98
CA GLN A 75 -3.65 22.75 -11.18
C GLN A 75 -5.10 22.34 -11.49
N VAL A 76 -5.45 22.14 -12.76
CA VAL A 76 -6.78 21.62 -13.14
C VAL A 76 -7.02 20.25 -12.53
N ILE A 77 -6.05 19.33 -12.62
CA ILE A 77 -6.17 17.99 -12.02
C ILE A 77 -6.36 18.08 -10.51
N GLN A 78 -5.54 18.87 -9.82
CA GLN A 78 -5.65 19.04 -8.37
C GLN A 78 -6.97 19.67 -7.95
N ALA A 79 -7.45 20.69 -8.67
CA ALA A 79 -8.71 21.35 -8.37
C ALA A 79 -9.90 20.40 -8.56
N ARG A 80 -9.97 19.69 -9.70
CA ARG A 80 -11.08 18.77 -10.01
C ARG A 80 -11.11 17.57 -9.07
N ALA A 81 -9.95 16.94 -8.87
CA ALA A 81 -9.85 15.79 -7.96
C ALA A 81 -10.09 16.21 -6.51
N GLY A 82 -9.48 17.31 -6.06
CA GLY A 82 -9.64 17.84 -4.71
C GLY A 82 -11.08 18.21 -4.38
N ALA A 83 -11.79 18.88 -5.29
CA ALA A 83 -13.19 19.21 -5.12
C ALA A 83 -14.07 17.96 -4.96
N LEU A 84 -13.83 16.92 -5.75
CA LEU A 84 -14.54 15.64 -5.62
C LEU A 84 -14.27 14.98 -4.27
N LEU A 85 -13.01 14.94 -3.82
CA LEU A 85 -12.65 14.34 -2.53
C LEU A 85 -13.28 15.10 -1.35
N TRP A 86 -13.31 16.43 -1.42
CA TRP A 86 -13.96 17.28 -0.42
C TRP A 86 -15.48 17.15 -0.40
N ALA A 87 -16.10 16.86 -1.54
CA ALA A 87 -17.53 16.56 -1.62
C ALA A 87 -17.88 15.19 -1.01
N HIS A 88 -16.91 14.27 -0.92
CA HIS A 88 -17.12 12.88 -0.47
C HIS A 88 -16.04 12.38 0.51
N PRO A 89 -15.79 13.08 1.63
CA PRO A 89 -14.66 12.80 2.52
C PRO A 89 -14.75 11.39 3.13
N TRP A 90 -15.95 10.93 3.49
CA TRP A 90 -16.12 9.60 4.09
C TRP A 90 -15.90 8.45 3.13
N LEU A 91 -16.29 8.62 1.85
CA LEU A 91 -15.97 7.63 0.82
C LEU A 91 -14.46 7.57 0.58
N TYR A 92 -13.80 8.73 0.58
CA TYR A 92 -12.35 8.81 0.48
C TYR A 92 -11.63 8.15 1.66
N VAL A 93 -12.01 8.45 2.90
CA VAL A 93 -11.39 7.85 4.09
C VAL A 93 -11.60 6.33 4.08
N ARG A 94 -12.80 5.86 3.79
CA ARG A 94 -13.10 4.43 3.71
C ARG A 94 -12.23 3.72 2.67
N GLN A 95 -12.15 4.24 1.44
CA GLN A 95 -11.32 3.61 0.41
C GLN A 95 -9.83 3.67 0.75
N HIS A 96 -9.39 4.73 1.43
CA HIS A 96 -8.01 4.93 1.83
C HIS A 96 -7.61 3.88 2.87
N VAL A 97 -8.42 3.71 3.92
CA VAL A 97 -8.24 2.65 4.93
C VAL A 97 -8.30 1.26 4.31
N GLN A 98 -9.24 1.01 3.38
CA GLN A 98 -9.29 -0.26 2.67
C GLN A 98 -7.99 -0.54 1.90
N GLY A 99 -7.43 0.46 1.22
CA GLY A 99 -6.14 0.33 0.54
C GLY A 99 -4.98 0.09 1.50
N MET A 100 -4.95 0.78 2.64
CA MET A 100 -3.96 0.52 3.70
C MET A 100 -4.01 -0.92 4.21
N ILE A 101 -5.21 -1.48 4.43
CA ILE A 101 -5.36 -2.88 4.85
C ILE A 101 -4.92 -3.82 3.74
N ALA A 102 -5.33 -3.52 2.50
CA ALA A 102 -4.97 -4.32 1.34
C ALA A 102 -3.47 -4.39 1.13
N LEU A 103 -2.73 -3.31 1.39
CA LEU A 103 -1.28 -3.30 1.29
C LEU A 103 -0.65 -4.50 2.03
N PHE A 104 -1.15 -4.84 3.23
CA PHE A 104 -0.62 -5.92 4.06
C PHE A 104 -1.15 -7.31 3.71
N LEU A 105 -2.36 -7.40 3.15
CA LEU A 105 -3.07 -8.65 2.92
C LEU A 105 -3.12 -9.07 1.45
N ASP A 106 -2.85 -8.16 0.52
CA ASP A 106 -2.97 -8.39 -0.92
C ASP A 106 -2.11 -9.59 -1.33
N PRO A 107 -2.71 -10.67 -1.86
CA PRO A 107 -1.99 -11.85 -2.31
C PRO A 107 -1.20 -11.61 -3.61
N GLY A 108 -1.18 -10.39 -4.14
CA GLY A 108 -0.38 -10.04 -5.32
C GLY A 108 -0.97 -10.59 -6.61
N ARG A 109 -2.31 -10.68 -6.72
CA ARG A 109 -2.98 -11.24 -7.92
C ARG A 109 -2.53 -10.55 -9.20
N PHE A 110 -2.38 -9.22 -9.18
CA PHE A 110 -1.92 -8.46 -10.33
C PHE A 110 -0.52 -8.91 -10.75
N ASP A 111 0.42 -8.94 -9.81
CA ASP A 111 1.81 -9.31 -10.06
C ASP A 111 1.92 -10.77 -10.52
N LEU A 112 1.13 -11.68 -9.93
CA LEU A 112 1.08 -13.09 -10.32
C LEU A 112 0.49 -13.29 -11.73
N SER A 113 -0.59 -12.58 -12.07
CA SER A 113 -1.17 -12.63 -13.41
C SER A 113 -0.20 -12.11 -14.47
N GLN A 114 0.53 -11.04 -14.16
CA GLN A 114 1.54 -10.48 -15.06
C GLN A 114 2.73 -11.43 -15.23
N PHE A 115 3.20 -12.05 -14.14
CA PHE A 115 4.30 -13.01 -14.16
C PHE A 115 3.96 -14.27 -14.96
N LEU A 116 2.72 -14.76 -14.84
CA LEU A 116 2.23 -15.96 -15.54
C LEU A 116 1.73 -15.68 -16.97
N GLY A 117 1.82 -14.43 -17.44
CA GLY A 117 1.31 -14.04 -18.76
C GLY A 117 -0.21 -14.18 -18.91
N LEU A 118 -0.95 -14.22 -17.81
CA LEU A 118 -2.40 -14.31 -17.82
C LEU A 118 -3.01 -12.94 -18.16
N ALA A 119 -4.18 -12.95 -18.82
CA ALA A 119 -4.89 -11.72 -19.15
C ALA A 119 -5.03 -10.84 -17.90
N SER A 120 -4.55 -9.59 -18.00
CA SER A 120 -4.61 -8.64 -16.89
C SER A 120 -6.07 -8.43 -16.47
N PRO A 121 -6.41 -8.57 -15.19
CA PRO A 121 -7.78 -8.33 -14.77
C PRO A 121 -8.18 -6.87 -15.05
N ALA A 122 -9.30 -6.68 -15.76
CA ALA A 122 -9.84 -5.34 -16.00
C ALA A 122 -10.13 -4.67 -14.64
N GLY A 123 -9.36 -3.63 -14.31
CA GLY A 123 -9.50 -2.86 -13.07
C GLY A 123 -8.45 -3.11 -11.98
N GLY A 124 -7.38 -3.87 -12.20
CA GLY A 124 -6.24 -3.96 -11.27
C GLY A 124 -6.30 -5.10 -10.24
N GLY A 125 -5.61 -4.93 -9.11
CA GLY A 125 -5.41 -5.96 -8.07
C GLY A 125 -6.70 -6.49 -7.43
N PHE A 126 -6.57 -7.52 -6.58
CA PHE A 126 -7.72 -8.23 -5.97
C PHE A 126 -8.69 -7.26 -5.28
N LEU A 127 -8.17 -6.28 -4.53
CA LEU A 127 -9.00 -5.31 -3.82
C LEU A 127 -9.72 -4.30 -4.74
N ALA A 128 -9.19 -4.02 -5.93
CA ALA A 128 -9.85 -3.13 -6.88
C ALA A 128 -11.10 -3.79 -7.51
N GLN A 129 -11.09 -5.12 -7.61
CA GLN A 129 -12.28 -5.91 -7.98
C GLN A 129 -13.23 -6.15 -6.79
N THR A 130 -12.75 -6.24 -5.55
CA THR A 130 -13.65 -6.28 -4.39
C THR A 130 -14.42 -4.96 -4.22
N ARG A 131 -13.83 -3.83 -4.63
CA ARG A 131 -14.48 -2.51 -4.65
C ARG A 131 -15.67 -2.40 -5.62
N SER A 132 -15.83 -3.32 -6.59
CA SER A 132 -16.95 -3.29 -7.55
C SER A 132 -18.14 -4.18 -7.14
N GLY A 133 -18.22 -4.63 -5.88
CA GLY A 133 -19.31 -5.51 -5.41
C GLY A 133 -19.33 -6.89 -6.07
N GLY A 134 -18.26 -7.25 -6.80
CA GLY A 134 -18.19 -8.42 -7.66
C GLY A 134 -17.36 -9.57 -7.10
N LEU A 135 -17.13 -9.64 -5.78
CA LEU A 135 -16.21 -10.61 -5.17
C LEU A 135 -16.51 -12.06 -5.60
N LEU A 136 -17.80 -12.43 -5.63
CA LEU A 136 -18.27 -13.74 -6.07
C LEU A 136 -18.11 -13.96 -7.59
N ARG A 137 -18.32 -12.93 -8.42
CA ARG A 137 -18.12 -13.03 -9.89
C ARG A 137 -16.64 -13.07 -10.26
N ALA A 138 -15.81 -12.31 -9.57
CA ALA A 138 -14.36 -12.28 -9.74
C ALA A 138 -13.75 -13.62 -9.34
N LEU A 139 -14.21 -14.24 -8.24
CA LEU A 139 -13.81 -15.57 -7.81
C LEU A 139 -14.26 -16.66 -8.79
N GLY A 140 -15.50 -16.60 -9.29
CA GLY A 140 -16.04 -17.60 -10.22
C GLY A 140 -15.37 -17.64 -11.60
N SER A 141 -14.63 -16.59 -11.96
CA SER A 141 -13.91 -16.50 -13.25
C SER A 141 -12.45 -16.97 -13.20
N LEU A 142 -11.94 -17.37 -12.03
CA LEU A 142 -10.53 -17.72 -11.85
C LEU A 142 -10.30 -19.23 -11.98
N PRO A 143 -9.19 -19.67 -12.60
CA PRO A 143 -8.81 -21.06 -12.58
C PRO A 143 -8.57 -21.51 -11.14
N LEU A 144 -9.05 -22.70 -10.78
CA LEU A 144 -9.04 -23.24 -9.41
C LEU A 144 -7.62 -23.23 -8.80
N GLY A 145 -6.60 -23.55 -9.59
CA GLY A 145 -5.20 -23.52 -9.16
C GLY A 145 -4.73 -22.13 -8.74
N LEU A 146 -5.12 -21.08 -9.47
CA LEU A 146 -4.80 -19.69 -9.12
C LEU A 146 -5.53 -19.26 -7.85
N MET A 147 -6.79 -19.66 -7.66
CA MET A 147 -7.52 -19.41 -6.42
C MET A 147 -6.83 -20.05 -5.21
N ALA A 148 -6.37 -21.30 -5.34
CA ALA A 148 -5.64 -21.98 -4.27
C ALA A 148 -4.36 -21.23 -3.91
N VAL A 149 -3.56 -20.83 -4.90
CA VAL A 149 -2.33 -20.04 -4.67
C VAL A 149 -2.63 -18.71 -3.99
N LEU A 150 -3.62 -17.95 -4.48
CA LEU A 150 -4.00 -16.67 -3.88
C LEU A 150 -4.51 -16.83 -2.44
N THR A 151 -5.21 -17.93 -2.14
CA THR A 151 -5.69 -18.24 -0.79
C THR A 151 -4.52 -18.53 0.15
N VAL A 152 -3.57 -19.36 -0.28
CA VAL A 152 -2.36 -19.66 0.50
C VAL A 152 -1.55 -18.38 0.75
N LEU A 153 -1.37 -17.52 -0.26
CA LEU A 153 -0.68 -16.24 -0.12
C LEU A 153 -1.40 -15.27 0.83
N LEU A 154 -2.74 -15.19 0.74
CA LEU A 154 -3.55 -14.38 1.65
C LEU A 154 -3.40 -14.87 3.10
N LEU A 155 -3.47 -16.18 3.33
CA LEU A 155 -3.29 -16.78 4.66
C LEU A 155 -1.88 -16.54 5.19
N ALA A 156 -0.85 -16.69 4.35
CA ALA A 156 0.54 -16.40 4.72
C ALA A 156 0.72 -14.91 5.09
N ASN A 157 0.12 -14.00 4.32
CA ASN A 157 0.14 -12.56 4.61
C ASN A 157 -0.59 -12.21 5.91
N ALA A 158 -1.75 -12.83 6.15
CA ALA A 158 -2.53 -12.65 7.38
C ALA A 158 -1.76 -13.17 8.60
N LEU A 159 -1.16 -14.36 8.50
CA LEU A 159 -0.32 -14.94 9.55
C LEU A 159 0.90 -14.04 9.83
N ARG A 160 1.61 -13.60 8.79
CA ARG A 160 2.74 -12.68 8.90
C ARG A 160 2.35 -11.39 9.60
N LEU A 161 1.21 -10.80 9.22
CA LEU A 161 0.70 -9.59 9.85
C LEU A 161 0.35 -9.82 11.32
N GLY A 162 -0.31 -10.94 11.65
CA GLY A 162 -0.62 -11.32 13.02
C GLY A 162 0.63 -11.49 13.88
N LEU A 163 1.65 -12.16 13.35
CA LEU A 163 2.95 -12.30 14.00
C LEU A 163 3.64 -10.94 14.18
N ALA A 164 3.59 -10.05 13.19
CA ALA A 164 4.18 -8.72 13.29
C ALA A 164 3.49 -7.85 14.36
N VAL A 165 2.16 -7.90 14.44
CA VAL A 165 1.39 -7.22 15.49
C VAL A 165 1.76 -7.79 16.86
N ARG A 166 1.82 -9.11 17.00
CA ARG A 166 2.26 -9.76 18.24
C ARG A 166 3.68 -9.34 18.63
N GLY A 167 4.63 -9.36 17.69
CA GLY A 167 6.01 -8.94 17.94
C GLY A 167 6.11 -7.48 18.36
N PHE A 168 5.33 -6.59 17.73
CA PHE A 168 5.24 -5.18 18.13
C PHE A 168 4.76 -5.00 19.58
N LEU A 169 3.79 -5.80 20.01
CA LEU A 169 3.27 -5.79 21.39
C LEU A 169 4.32 -6.35 22.38
N LEU A 170 4.93 -7.50 22.06
CA LEU A 170 5.93 -8.17 22.91
C LEU A 170 7.21 -7.36 23.10
N LEU A 171 7.70 -6.69 22.06
CA LEU A 171 8.87 -5.81 22.17
C LEU A 171 8.67 -4.67 23.17
N GLY A 172 7.42 -4.31 23.47
CA GLY A 172 7.06 -3.34 24.49
C GLY A 172 7.20 -3.82 25.93
N GLN A 173 7.26 -5.14 26.16
CA GLN A 173 7.10 -5.72 27.50
C GLN A 173 8.41 -6.28 28.09
N GLY A 174 9.50 -6.40 27.32
CA GLY A 174 10.74 -6.97 27.88
C GLY A 174 11.94 -7.13 26.95
N SER A 175 12.10 -6.28 25.93
CA SER A 175 13.27 -6.37 25.02
C SER A 175 14.33 -5.31 25.32
N SER A 176 15.61 -5.67 25.13
CA SER A 176 16.78 -4.76 25.16
C SER A 176 16.86 -3.85 23.93
N VAL A 177 15.93 -4.00 22.97
CA VAL A 177 15.77 -3.08 21.85
C VAL A 177 15.35 -1.72 22.41
N PRO A 178 15.93 -0.60 21.96
CA PRO A 178 15.53 0.71 22.44
C PRO A 178 14.02 0.87 22.33
N ARG A 179 13.36 1.28 23.41
CA ARG A 179 11.90 1.43 23.56
C ARG A 179 11.23 2.16 22.38
N TYR A 180 11.99 3.01 21.68
CA TYR A 180 11.58 3.77 20.51
C TYR A 180 11.62 3.00 19.18
N GLY A 181 12.43 1.93 19.06
CA GLY A 181 12.62 1.17 17.83
C GLY A 181 11.33 0.56 17.27
N ARG A 182 10.45 0.04 18.15
CA ARG A 182 9.14 -0.48 17.72
C ARG A 182 8.24 0.61 17.14
N TRP A 183 8.24 1.80 17.73
CA TRP A 183 7.44 2.93 17.27
C TRP A 183 7.97 3.51 15.96
N ILE A 184 9.29 3.52 15.78
CA ILE A 184 9.91 3.88 14.50
C ILE A 184 9.51 2.86 13.43
N ALA A 185 9.60 1.56 13.69
CA ALA A 185 9.22 0.53 12.74
C ALA A 185 7.72 0.58 12.40
N GLY A 186 6.84 0.66 13.40
CA GLY A 186 5.40 0.81 13.23
C GLY A 186 5.03 2.11 12.51
N GLY A 187 5.69 3.21 12.85
CA GLY A 187 5.52 4.51 12.20
C GLY A 187 5.93 4.48 10.72
N LEU A 188 7.04 3.83 10.37
CA LEU A 188 7.48 3.67 8.98
C LEU A 188 6.51 2.78 8.17
N LEU A 189 6.03 1.68 8.76
CA LEU A 189 5.03 0.83 8.12
C LEU A 189 3.72 1.58 7.88
N LEU A 190 3.25 2.32 8.89
CA LEU A 190 2.05 3.14 8.79
C LEU A 190 2.21 4.29 7.79
N TYR A 191 3.39 4.91 7.76
CA TYR A 191 3.72 5.96 6.80
C TYR A 191 3.65 5.46 5.36
N VAL A 192 4.22 4.29 5.05
CA VAL A 192 4.11 3.68 3.73
C VAL A 192 2.65 3.31 3.43
N ALA A 193 1.92 2.74 4.39
CA ALA A 193 0.51 2.46 4.22
C ALA A 193 -0.29 3.73 3.87
N LEU A 194 -0.08 4.82 4.60
CA LEU A 194 -0.74 6.10 4.35
C LEU A 194 -0.36 6.72 2.99
N LEU A 195 0.91 6.67 2.61
CA LEU A 195 1.36 7.19 1.31
C LEU A 195 0.79 6.42 0.13
N THR A 196 0.70 5.09 0.25
CA THR A 196 0.09 4.26 -0.80
C THR A 196 -1.43 4.43 -0.84
N GLY A 197 -2.05 4.67 0.31
CA GLY A 197 -3.45 5.01 0.45
C GLY A 197 -4.36 4.05 -0.33
N PRO A 198 -5.25 4.55 -1.22
CA PRO A 198 -6.19 3.72 -1.96
C PRO A 198 -5.55 2.74 -2.95
N LEU A 199 -4.27 2.86 -3.31
CA LEU A 199 -3.61 1.92 -4.23
C LEU A 199 -3.44 0.54 -3.59
N GLY A 200 -2.96 0.50 -2.35
CA GLY A 200 -2.90 -0.71 -1.53
C GLY A 200 -2.25 -1.96 -2.15
N ALA A 201 -1.34 -1.81 -3.11
CA ALA A 201 -0.73 -2.94 -3.82
C ALA A 201 0.46 -3.52 -3.04
N ALA A 202 0.54 -4.85 -2.96
CA ALA A 202 1.57 -5.56 -2.17
C ALA A 202 3.02 -5.11 -2.49
N ARG A 203 3.32 -4.78 -3.74
CA ARG A 203 4.65 -4.31 -4.18
C ARG A 203 5.16 -3.07 -3.45
N PHE A 204 4.28 -2.23 -2.92
CA PHE A 204 4.70 -1.04 -2.17
C PHE A 204 5.20 -1.36 -0.76
N LEU A 205 5.02 -2.59 -0.27
CA LEU A 205 5.65 -3.04 0.99
C LEU A 205 7.12 -3.38 0.85
N VAL A 206 7.63 -3.64 -0.36
CA VAL A 206 9.00 -4.13 -0.59
C VAL A 206 10.06 -3.30 0.16
N PRO A 207 10.02 -1.95 0.16
CA PRO A 207 11.03 -1.14 0.86
C PRO A 207 11.01 -1.29 2.39
N VAL A 208 9.85 -1.61 2.97
CA VAL A 208 9.65 -1.76 4.43
C VAL A 208 9.50 -3.22 4.84
N TRP A 209 9.70 -4.14 3.91
CA TRP A 209 9.51 -5.56 4.14
C TRP A 209 10.46 -6.14 5.21
N PRO A 210 11.76 -5.76 5.26
CA PRO A 210 12.65 -6.22 6.32
C PRO A 210 12.16 -5.84 7.73
N LEU A 211 11.55 -4.66 7.89
CA LEU A 211 10.99 -4.21 9.17
C LEU A 211 9.78 -5.06 9.57
N LEU A 212 8.88 -5.32 8.61
CA LEU A 212 7.70 -6.16 8.83
C LEU A 212 8.11 -7.59 9.22
N LEU A 213 9.12 -8.15 8.54
CA LEU A 213 9.66 -9.48 8.85
C LEU A 213 10.36 -9.51 10.21
N GLY A 214 11.15 -8.48 10.54
CA GLY A 214 11.78 -8.36 11.86
C GLY A 214 10.75 -8.36 13.00
N LEU A 215 9.65 -7.62 12.83
CA LEU A 215 8.53 -7.65 13.77
C LEU A 215 7.85 -9.03 13.81
N ALA A 216 7.64 -9.68 12.66
CA ALA A 216 7.03 -11.00 12.61
C ALA A 216 7.88 -12.07 13.32
N LEU A 217 9.20 -12.05 13.13
CA LEU A 217 10.13 -12.93 13.83
C LEU A 217 10.10 -12.71 15.34
N ALA A 218 10.05 -11.46 15.79
CA ALA A 218 9.90 -11.14 17.21
C ALA A 218 8.56 -11.64 17.82
N GLY A 219 7.54 -11.86 16.99
CA GLY A 219 6.24 -12.40 17.39
C GLY A 219 6.16 -13.93 17.43
N LEU A 220 7.22 -14.64 17.01
CA LEU A 220 7.25 -16.09 17.11
C LEU A 220 7.26 -16.52 18.59
N PRO A 221 6.53 -17.59 18.95
CA PRO A 221 6.63 -18.15 20.29
C PRO A 221 8.08 -18.62 20.49
N ARG A 222 8.77 -18.08 21.51
CA ARG A 222 10.06 -18.59 21.93
C ARG A 222 9.82 -20.00 22.46
N ARG A 223 10.23 -21.01 21.70
CA ARG A 223 10.45 -22.34 22.26
C ARG A 223 11.76 -22.23 23.03
N ASP A 224 11.70 -22.36 24.34
CA ASP A 224 12.89 -22.62 25.14
C ASP A 224 13.41 -24.01 24.75
N VAL A 225 14.27 -24.05 23.72
CA VAL A 225 14.93 -25.26 23.19
C VAL A 225 16.06 -25.72 24.14
N LEU A 226 15.82 -25.69 25.45
CA LEU A 226 16.81 -26.09 26.47
C LEU A 226 16.27 -27.04 27.55
N ASN A 227 15.02 -27.52 27.47
CA ASN A 227 14.56 -28.60 28.34
C ASN A 227 14.92 -30.02 27.86
N VAL A 228 15.72 -30.15 26.78
CA VAL A 228 16.19 -31.46 26.30
C VAL A 228 17.49 -31.92 27.00
N ARG A 229 18.09 -31.10 27.88
CA ARG A 229 19.40 -31.43 28.50
C ARG A 229 19.39 -31.74 30.01
N CYS A 230 18.24 -31.75 30.68
CA CYS A 230 18.20 -32.03 32.13
C CYS A 230 17.49 -33.32 32.53
N GLU A 231 16.85 -34.05 31.59
CA GLU A 231 16.20 -35.33 31.90
C GLU A 231 17.03 -36.57 31.53
N GLU A 232 18.05 -36.45 30.66
CA GLU A 232 18.91 -37.60 30.30
C GLU A 232 20.05 -37.86 31.31
N ASP A 233 20.44 -36.89 32.14
CA ASP A 233 21.51 -37.06 33.13
C ASP A 233 21.00 -37.49 34.53
N GLY A 234 19.69 -37.61 34.73
CA GLY A 234 19.07 -37.88 36.04
C GLY A 234 18.56 -39.31 36.28
N ALA A 235 18.60 -40.20 35.27
CA ALA A 235 17.99 -41.53 35.35
C ALA A 235 19.00 -42.70 35.48
N ASN A 236 20.29 -42.42 35.64
CA ASN A 236 21.35 -43.42 35.81
C ASN A 236 22.16 -43.22 37.12
N GLY A 237 21.51 -42.77 38.20
CA GLY A 237 22.10 -42.65 39.54
C GLY A 237 21.41 -43.56 40.54
#